data_AF-A0A9R0Z7G2-F1
#
_entry.id   AF-A0A9R0Z7G2-F1
#
_cell.length_a   1.000
_cell.length_b   1.000
_cell.length_c   1.000
_cell.angle_alpha   90.00
_cell.angle_beta   90.00
_cell.angle_gamma   90.00
#
_symmetry.space_group_name_H-M   'P 1'
#
loop_
_entity.id
_entity.type
_entity.pdbx_description
1 polymer ?
#
loop_
_entity_poly.entity_id
_entity_poly.type
_entity_poly.pdbx_seq_one_letter_code
_entity_poly.pdbx_strand_id
1 'polypeptide(L)'
;MEMTTPVFTRKEEVRGETMDMTTPVITKKSADENKWKMSFVMPSKYGPDLPQAKDPSVTIKEVPSKIVAVAAFPGLVTDDDISQRESRLRKSLQKDTQYQLKEDSVVEIAQA
;
A
#
# COMPACT_ATOMS: atom_id res chain seq x y z
N MET A 1 -5.47 48.53 20.33
CA MET A 1 -4.33 48.33 19.42
C MET A 1 -4.66 47.12 18.57
N GLU A 2 -5.02 47.35 17.30
CA GLU A 2 -5.32 46.30 16.34
C GLU A 2 -4.02 45.70 15.81
N MET A 3 -3.93 44.38 15.84
CA MET A 3 -2.83 43.59 15.31
C MET A 3 -3.18 43.18 13.88
N THR A 4 -2.75 43.95 12.87
CA THR A 4 -2.91 43.57 11.47
C THR A 4 -1.54 43.37 10.82
N THR A 5 -0.93 42.23 11.10
CA THR A 5 0.25 41.75 10.36
C THR A 5 -0.24 41.07 9.07
N PRO A 6 0.23 41.48 7.87
CA PRO A 6 -0.16 40.81 6.64
C PRO A 6 0.40 39.39 6.62
N VAL A 7 -0.49 38.40 6.53
CA VAL A 7 -0.11 37.01 6.29
C VAL A 7 0.11 36.85 4.79
N PHE A 8 1.38 36.87 4.37
CA PHE A 8 1.75 36.49 3.01
C PHE A 8 1.60 34.96 2.87
N THR A 9 0.49 34.50 2.30
CA THR A 9 0.41 33.14 1.77
C THR A 9 1.19 33.12 0.46
N ARG A 10 2.48 32.83 0.53
CA ARG A 10 3.24 32.43 -0.66
C ARG A 10 2.54 31.18 -1.19
N LYS A 11 1.82 31.32 -2.29
CA LYS A 11 1.35 30.20 -3.10
C LYS A 11 2.64 29.48 -3.52
N GLU A 12 3.05 28.47 -2.77
CA GLU A 12 4.08 27.57 -3.25
C GLU A 12 3.53 27.04 -4.58
N GLU A 13 4.21 27.37 -5.67
CA GLU A 13 4.03 26.63 -6.91
C GLU A 13 4.19 25.17 -6.52
N VAL A 14 3.10 24.40 -6.57
CA VAL A 14 3.17 22.96 -6.40
C VAL A 14 3.98 22.47 -7.60
N ARG A 15 5.30 22.42 -7.45
CA ARG A 15 6.25 21.98 -8.47
C ARG A 15 6.14 20.47 -8.57
N GLY A 16 5.03 19.95 -9.04
CA GLY A 16 4.74 18.52 -9.07
C GLY A 16 3.39 18.26 -9.73
N GLU A 17 3.26 17.06 -10.28
CA GLU A 17 2.02 16.64 -10.91
C GLU A 17 1.00 16.21 -9.85
N THR A 18 -0.24 16.65 -9.98
CA THR A 18 -1.34 16.15 -9.15
C THR A 18 -1.75 14.76 -9.62
N MET A 19 -1.81 13.81 -8.69
CA MET A 19 -2.21 12.43 -8.98
C MET A 19 -3.58 12.12 -8.39
N ASP A 20 -4.33 11.29 -9.11
CA ASP A 20 -5.55 10.71 -8.60
C ASP A 20 -5.21 9.66 -7.54
N MET A 21 -6.00 9.63 -6.47
CA MET A 21 -5.89 8.58 -5.46
C MET A 21 -6.26 7.23 -6.06
N THR A 22 -5.52 6.19 -5.69
CA THR A 22 -5.81 4.81 -6.10
C THR A 22 -6.14 3.94 -4.90
N THR A 23 -6.88 2.88 -5.20
CA THR A 23 -7.30 1.86 -4.25
C THR A 23 -6.86 0.51 -4.80
N PRO A 24 -6.32 -0.42 -3.98
CA PRO A 24 -6.13 -0.33 -2.52
C PRO A 24 -4.79 0.30 -2.10
N VAL A 25 -4.71 0.72 -0.85
CA VAL A 25 -3.43 0.97 -0.17
C VAL A 25 -2.92 -0.35 0.41
N ILE A 26 -1.68 -0.71 0.06
CA ILE A 26 -1.08 -1.99 0.46
C ILE A 26 -0.10 -1.75 1.61
N THR A 27 -0.31 -2.45 2.71
CA THR A 27 0.54 -2.39 3.90
C THR A 27 1.18 -3.74 4.14
N LYS A 28 2.51 -3.74 4.35
CA LYS A 28 3.31 -4.94 4.59
C LYS A 28 4.19 -4.75 5.81
N LYS A 29 4.23 -5.75 6.69
CA LYS A 29 5.17 -5.81 7.80
C LYS A 29 6.55 -6.20 7.26
N SER A 30 7.56 -5.39 7.55
CA SER A 30 8.95 -5.71 7.18
C SER A 30 9.45 -6.92 7.98
N ALA A 31 10.40 -7.66 7.41
CA ALA A 31 11.08 -8.77 8.10
C ALA A 31 11.94 -8.26 9.27
N ASP A 32 12.45 -7.02 9.18
CA ASP A 32 13.08 -6.32 10.28
C ASP A 32 12.01 -5.75 11.23
N GLU A 33 12.02 -6.23 12.47
CA GLU A 33 10.99 -6.00 13.47
C GLU A 33 10.64 -4.50 13.63
N ASN A 34 9.33 -4.20 13.62
CA ASN A 34 8.66 -2.90 13.83
C ASN A 34 8.65 -1.87 12.69
N LYS A 35 8.98 -2.22 11.45
CA LYS A 35 8.80 -1.30 10.30
C LYS A 35 7.64 -1.73 9.41
N TRP A 36 6.68 -0.84 9.22
CA TRP A 36 5.59 -1.00 8.25
C TRP A 36 5.98 -0.32 6.94
N LYS A 37 5.80 -1.00 5.81
CA LYS A 37 5.92 -0.42 4.48
C LYS A 37 4.51 -0.25 3.90
N MET A 38 4.17 0.99 3.57
CA MET A 38 2.97 1.33 2.82
C MET A 38 3.33 1.48 1.34
N SER A 39 2.46 0.98 0.46
CA SER A 39 2.60 1.05 -0.98
C SER A 39 1.30 1.53 -1.59
N PHE A 40 1.41 2.44 -2.55
CA PHE A 40 0.30 2.96 -3.33
C PHE A 40 0.40 2.43 -4.75
N VAL A 41 -0.75 2.23 -5.40
CA VAL A 41 -0.80 1.74 -6.77
C VAL A 41 -0.72 2.94 -7.72
N MET A 42 0.12 2.88 -8.76
CA MET A 42 0.14 3.95 -9.76
C MET A 42 -1.16 3.94 -10.59
N PRO A 43 -1.79 5.10 -10.86
CA PRO A 43 -2.91 5.19 -11.79
C PRO A 43 -2.52 4.67 -13.18
N SER A 44 -3.44 4.00 -13.87
CA SER A 44 -3.20 3.38 -15.19
C SER A 44 -2.84 4.36 -16.32
N LYS A 45 -3.09 5.66 -16.13
CA LYS A 45 -2.69 6.71 -17.08
C LYS A 45 -1.18 6.86 -17.19
N TYR A 46 -0.45 6.44 -16.16
CA TYR A 46 1.01 6.47 -16.16
C TYR A 46 1.55 5.20 -16.83
N GLY A 47 2.36 5.39 -17.86
CA GLY A 47 3.07 4.32 -18.56
C GLY A 47 4.49 4.14 -18.01
N PRO A 48 5.49 3.87 -18.87
CA PRO A 48 6.88 3.71 -18.43
C PRO A 48 7.51 5.02 -17.93
N ASP A 49 6.96 6.18 -18.29
CA ASP A 49 7.44 7.48 -17.85
C ASP A 49 6.74 7.89 -16.56
N LEU A 50 7.40 7.61 -15.43
CA LEU A 50 6.87 7.83 -14.09
C LEU A 50 7.51 9.07 -13.47
N PRO A 51 6.72 9.94 -12.80
CA PRO A 51 7.29 11.12 -12.16
C PRO A 51 8.20 10.71 -11.01
N GLN A 52 9.28 11.48 -10.85
CA GLN A 52 10.27 11.21 -9.82
C GLN A 52 9.77 11.64 -8.44
N ALA A 53 9.87 10.73 -7.47
CA ALA A 53 9.60 11.06 -6.08
C ALA A 53 10.60 12.11 -5.58
N LYS A 54 10.07 13.17 -4.96
CA LYS A 54 10.91 14.20 -4.32
C LYS A 54 11.52 13.72 -3.02
N ASP A 55 10.80 12.88 -2.30
CA ASP A 55 11.24 12.28 -1.05
C ASP A 55 12.04 11.00 -1.37
N PRO A 56 13.33 10.91 -0.99
CA PRO A 56 14.15 9.73 -1.26
C PRO A 56 13.71 8.47 -0.50
N SER A 57 12.87 8.59 0.53
CA SER A 57 12.26 7.45 1.22
C SER A 57 11.16 6.76 0.40
N VAL A 58 10.64 7.45 -0.62
CA VAL A 58 9.63 6.94 -1.54
C VAL A 58 10.33 6.43 -2.80
N THR A 59 10.09 5.17 -3.12
CA THR A 59 10.66 4.51 -4.29
C THR A 59 9.54 3.90 -5.11
N ILE A 60 9.66 3.99 -6.43
CA ILE A 60 8.72 3.34 -7.33
C ILE A 60 9.27 1.95 -7.66
N LYS A 61 8.42 0.94 -7.53
CA LYS A 61 8.78 -0.45 -7.78
C LYS A 61 7.80 -1.06 -8.76
N GLU A 62 8.33 -1.70 -9.80
CA GLU A 62 7.55 -2.56 -10.67
C GLU A 62 7.20 -3.87 -9.93
N VAL A 63 5.92 -4.22 -9.97
CA VAL A 63 5.41 -5.46 -9.39
C VAL A 63 5.02 -6.38 -10.55
N PRO A 64 5.71 -7.53 -10.74
CA PRO A 64 5.36 -8.46 -11.79
C PRO A 64 3.97 -9.06 -11.54
N SER A 65 3.34 -9.51 -12.62
CA SER A 65 2.06 -10.22 -12.53
C SER A 65 2.19 -11.44 -11.59
N LYS A 66 1.29 -11.53 -10.61
CA LYS A 66 1.27 -12.60 -9.61
C LYS A 66 -0.16 -13.06 -9.36
N ILE A 67 -0.32 -14.35 -9.09
CA ILE A 67 -1.57 -14.91 -8.58
C ILE A 67 -1.56 -14.77 -7.06
N VAL A 68 -2.65 -14.25 -6.52
CA VAL A 68 -2.80 -14.04 -5.07
C VAL A 68 -4.10 -14.68 -4.58
N ALA A 69 -4.05 -15.24 -3.38
CA ALA A 69 -5.25 -15.65 -2.66
C ALA A 69 -5.73 -14.50 -1.78
N VAL A 70 -7.01 -14.17 -1.85
CA VAL A 70 -7.59 -13.01 -1.15
C VAL A 70 -8.68 -13.46 -0.19
N ALA A 71 -8.60 -13.00 1.06
CA ALA A 71 -9.66 -13.12 2.04
C ALA A 71 -10.17 -11.73 2.40
N ALA A 72 -11.28 -11.31 1.78
CA ALA A 72 -11.90 -10.02 2.07
C ALA A 72 -12.70 -10.08 3.38
N PHE A 73 -12.69 -8.97 4.13
CA PHE A 73 -13.47 -8.85 5.35
C PHE A 73 -13.79 -7.40 5.69
N PRO A 74 -14.94 -7.14 6.33
CA PRO A 74 -15.31 -5.81 6.80
C PRO A 74 -14.67 -5.50 8.16
N GLY A 75 -14.59 -4.21 8.49
CA GLY A 75 -14.19 -3.73 9.82
C GLY A 75 -12.81 -3.07 9.85
N LEU A 76 -12.41 -2.62 11.04
CA LEU A 76 -11.07 -2.10 11.27
C LEU A 76 -10.09 -3.28 11.34
N VAL A 77 -8.90 -3.08 10.80
CA VAL A 77 -7.85 -4.10 10.78
C VAL A 77 -7.01 -3.98 12.05
N THR A 78 -7.00 -5.05 12.85
CA THR A 78 -6.08 -5.22 14.00
C THR A 78 -5.04 -6.30 13.71
N ASP A 79 -3.93 -6.31 14.45
CA ASP A 79 -2.90 -7.35 14.31
C ASP A 79 -3.47 -8.76 14.58
N ASP A 80 -4.40 -8.88 15.54
CA ASP A 80 -5.09 -10.14 15.84
C ASP A 80 -6.02 -10.58 14.70
N ASP A 81 -6.77 -9.64 14.10
CA ASP A 81 -7.58 -9.92 12.91
C ASP A 81 -6.72 -10.44 11.76
N ILE A 82 -5.56 -9.83 11.51
CA ILE A 82 -4.64 -10.23 10.44
C ILE A 82 -4.17 -11.67 10.69
N SER A 83 -3.67 -11.97 11.88
CA SER A 83 -3.14 -13.29 12.24
C SER A 83 -4.21 -14.38 12.14
N GLN A 84 -5.42 -14.12 12.65
CA GLN A 84 -6.52 -15.08 12.59
C GLN A 84 -6.94 -15.38 11.14
N ARG A 85 -7.04 -14.34 10.31
CA ARG A 85 -7.49 -14.46 8.92
C ARG A 85 -6.42 -15.08 8.03
N GLU A 86 -5.16 -14.74 8.24
CA GLU A 86 -4.03 -15.41 7.59
C GLU A 86 -4.07 -16.91 7.87
N SER A 87 -4.17 -17.31 9.15
CA SER A 87 -4.20 -18.73 9.54
C SER A 87 -5.36 -19.46 8.86
N ARG A 88 -6.54 -18.84 8.82
CA ARG A 88 -7.73 -19.40 8.16
C ARG A 88 -7.54 -19.54 6.65
N LEU A 89 -6.96 -18.54 6.00
CA LEU A 89 -6.68 -18.56 4.57
C LEU A 89 -5.68 -19.66 4.22
N ARG A 90 -4.55 -19.74 4.95
CA ARG A 90 -3.54 -20.79 4.75
C ARG A 90 -4.11 -22.21 4.91
N LYS A 91 -4.93 -22.43 5.95
CA LYS A 91 -5.61 -23.73 6.16
C LYS A 91 -6.59 -24.08 5.04
N SER A 92 -7.23 -23.08 4.44
CA SER A 92 -8.15 -23.29 3.31
C SER A 92 -7.37 -23.66 2.05
N LEU A 93 -6.24 -22.99 1.80
CA LEU A 93 -5.35 -23.26 0.67
C LEU A 93 -4.66 -24.64 0.75
N GLN A 94 -4.41 -25.17 1.95
CA GLN A 94 -3.87 -26.54 2.10
C GLN A 94 -4.81 -27.63 1.58
N LYS A 95 -6.11 -27.35 1.50
CA LYS A 95 -7.12 -28.28 0.98
C LYS A 95 -7.38 -28.08 -0.51
N ASP A 96 -6.77 -27.06 -1.11
CA ASP A 96 -6.91 -26.77 -2.53
C ASP A 96 -6.11 -27.81 -3.33
N THR A 97 -6.68 -28.27 -4.44
CA THR A 97 -6.07 -29.29 -5.31
C THR A 97 -5.50 -28.69 -6.59
N GLN A 98 -5.83 -27.44 -6.89
CA GLN A 98 -5.43 -26.72 -8.10
C GLN A 98 -4.29 -25.75 -7.84
N TYR A 99 -4.22 -25.15 -6.65
CA TYR A 99 -3.21 -24.15 -6.30
C TYR A 99 -2.43 -24.57 -5.05
N GLN A 100 -1.11 -24.34 -5.08
CA GLN A 100 -0.23 -24.60 -3.94
C GLN A 100 0.43 -23.30 -3.48
N LEU A 101 0.60 -23.16 -2.17
CA LEU A 101 1.23 -22.00 -1.58
C LEU A 101 2.74 -22.05 -1.79
N LYS A 102 3.32 -20.99 -2.35
CA LYS A 102 4.77 -20.87 -2.51
C LYS A 102 5.43 -20.68 -1.13
N GLU A 103 6.58 -21.30 -0.89
CA GLU A 103 7.26 -21.27 0.43
C GLU A 103 7.60 -19.85 0.91
N ASP A 104 7.94 -18.95 0.00
CA ASP A 104 8.26 -17.54 0.27
C ASP A 104 7.03 -16.61 0.22
N SER A 105 5.82 -17.15 0.34
CA SER A 105 4.58 -16.34 0.31
C SER A 105 4.48 -15.44 1.53
N VAL A 106 4.48 -14.13 1.28
CA VAL A 106 4.32 -13.11 2.31
C VAL A 106 2.91 -12.55 2.30
N VAL A 107 2.35 -12.30 3.48
CA VAL A 107 1.04 -11.67 3.63
C VAL A 107 1.14 -10.17 3.38
N GLU A 108 0.16 -9.66 2.63
CA GLU A 108 -0.02 -8.24 2.32
C GLU A 108 -1.45 -7.86 2.74
N ILE A 109 -1.59 -6.69 3.36
CA ILE A 109 -2.89 -6.15 3.76
C ILE A 109 -3.27 -5.09 2.75
N ALA A 110 -4.41 -5.27 2.08
CA ALA A 110 -4.94 -4.30 1.13
C ALA A 110 -6.17 -3.61 1.75
N GLN A 111 -6.10 -2.29 1.91
CA GLN A 111 -7.17 -1.46 2.47
C GLN A 111 -7.84 -0.69 1.34
N ALA A 112 -9.16 -0.85 1.23
CA ALA A 112 -9.98 -0.25 0.20
C ALA A 112 -10.71 1.01 0.70
#